data_AF-A0A516HAA1-F1
#
_entry.id   AF-A0A516HAA1-F1
#
_cell.length_a   1.000
_cell.length_b   1.000
_cell.length_c   1.000
_cell.angle_alpha   90.00
_cell.angle_beta   90.00
_cell.angle_gamma   90.00
#
_symmetry.space_group_name_H-M   'P 1'
#
loop_
_entity.id
_entity.type
_entity.pdbx_description
1 polymer ?
#
loop_
_entity_poly.entity_id
_entity_poly.type
_entity_poly.pdbx_seq_one_letter_code
_entity_poly.pdbx_strand_id
1 'polypeptide(L)'
;MYHNLVKSLAIGSALGIVIAVSRVDSSIVGMLVSLVACLIAGAVTVITISSRPNLYALPATLISGFLICLSYGLKVGLFYTLGVALTYGVISVQLLQAIGVSFDNIKYIFEAIRKKK
;
A
#
# COMPACT_ATOMS: atom_id res chain seq x y z
N MET A 1 9.22 0.98 16.78
CA MET A 1 8.58 -0.22 16.17
C MET A 1 7.07 -0.20 16.35
N TYR A 2 6.55 -0.12 17.58
CA TYR A 2 5.10 -0.06 17.85
C TYR A 2 4.37 1.10 17.12
N HIS A 3 4.97 2.28 17.09
CA HIS A 3 4.39 3.45 16.42
C HIS A 3 4.17 3.27 14.90
N ASN A 4 5.05 2.52 14.22
CA ASN A 4 4.91 2.24 12.78
C ASN A 4 3.84 1.15 12.53
N LEU A 5 3.68 0.21 13.47
CA LEU A 5 2.63 -0.79 13.43
C LEU A 5 1.25 -0.14 13.52
N VAL A 6 1.08 0.82 14.44
CA VAL A 6 -0.17 1.58 14.60
C VAL A 6 -0.50 2.37 13.33
N LYS A 7 0.50 3.01 12.71
CA LYS A 7 0.32 3.73 11.43
C LYS A 7 -0.10 2.79 10.29
N SER A 8 0.54 1.64 10.18
CA SER A 8 0.18 0.60 9.21
C SER A 8 -1.26 0.10 9.41
N LEU A 9 -1.64 -0.17 10.66
CA LEU A 9 -3.01 -0.57 10.98
C LEU A 9 -4.02 0.52 10.60
N ALA A 10 -3.71 1.78 10.88
CA ALA A 10 -4.56 2.91 10.51
C ALA A 10 -4.74 3.00 8.98
N ILE A 11 -3.65 2.91 8.21
CA ILE A 11 -3.68 2.93 6.74
C ILE A 11 -4.49 1.75 6.21
N GLY A 12 -4.25 0.54 6.72
CA GLY A 12 -4.97 -0.66 6.31
C GLY A 12 -6.46 -0.59 6.63
N SER A 13 -6.82 -0.06 7.79
CA SER A 13 -8.23 0.10 8.18
C SER A 13 -8.95 1.11 7.28
N ALA A 14 -8.33 2.25 6.99
CA ALA A 14 -8.87 3.24 6.07
C ALA A 14 -9.03 2.65 4.67
N LEU A 15 -8.03 1.92 4.17
CA LEU A 15 -8.09 1.26 2.87
C LEU A 15 -9.23 0.23 2.80
N GLY A 16 -9.37 -0.61 3.83
CA GLY A 16 -10.44 -1.61 3.92
C GLY A 16 -11.84 -0.99 3.92
N ILE A 17 -12.03 0.11 4.65
CA ILE A 17 -13.30 0.87 4.67
C ILE A 17 -13.60 1.46 3.30
N VAL A 18 -12.62 2.10 2.64
CA VAL A 18 -12.82 2.69 1.31
C VAL A 18 -13.23 1.63 0.29
N ILE A 19 -12.59 0.45 0.30
CA ILE A 19 -12.93 -0.66 -0.60
C ILE A 19 -14.30 -1.25 -0.26
N ALA A 20 -14.64 -1.37 1.02
CA ALA A 20 -15.96 -1.80 1.46
C ALA A 20 -17.07 -0.87 0.95
N VAL A 21 -16.89 0.45 1.07
CA VAL A 21 -17.88 1.45 0.65
C VAL A 21 -17.95 1.57 -0.88
N SER A 22 -16.86 1.30 -1.58
CA SER A 22 -16.77 1.46 -3.05
C SER A 22 -17.60 0.46 -3.86
N ARG A 23 -18.22 -0.55 -3.23
CA ARG A 23 -19.07 -1.58 -3.88
C ARG A 23 -18.46 -2.16 -5.16
N VAL A 24 -17.26 -2.72 -5.03
CA VAL A 24 -16.42 -3.23 -6.12
C VAL A 24 -17.16 -4.17 -7.08
N ASP A 25 -18.07 -4.99 -6.55
CA ASP A 25 -18.86 -5.96 -7.33
C ASP A 25 -19.86 -5.33 -8.30
N SER A 26 -20.35 -4.12 -8.01
CA SER A 26 -21.53 -3.56 -8.69
C SER A 26 -21.21 -2.53 -9.77
N SER A 27 -19.98 -2.02 -9.81
CA SER A 27 -19.62 -0.90 -10.68
C SER A 27 -18.13 -0.89 -11.04
N ILE A 28 -17.84 -0.67 -12.32
CA ILE A 28 -16.48 -0.39 -12.83
C ILE A 28 -15.86 0.81 -12.09
N VAL A 29 -16.68 1.79 -11.71
CA VAL A 29 -16.22 2.96 -10.93
C VAL A 29 -15.70 2.52 -9.56
N GLY A 30 -16.37 1.57 -8.89
CA GLY A 30 -15.93 1.03 -7.61
C GLY A 30 -14.60 0.30 -7.68
N MET A 31 -14.38 -0.45 -8.77
CA MET A 31 -13.11 -1.11 -9.05
C MET A 31 -11.99 -0.10 -9.31
N LEU A 32 -12.24 0.94 -10.12
CA LEU A 32 -11.25 2.01 -10.38
C LEU A 32 -10.88 2.79 -9.11
N VAL A 33 -11.88 3.15 -8.30
CA VAL A 33 -11.65 3.84 -7.02
C VAL A 33 -10.79 2.97 -6.09
N SER A 34 -11.05 1.66 -6.04
CA SER A 34 -10.28 0.73 -5.19
C SER A 34 -8.82 0.60 -5.66
N LEU A 35 -8.58 0.55 -6.97
CA LEU A 35 -7.24 0.56 -7.56
C LEU A 35 -6.47 1.84 -7.22
N VAL A 36 -7.10 2.99 -7.42
CA VAL A 36 -6.49 4.30 -7.12
C VAL A 36 -6.24 4.43 -5.61
N ALA A 37 -7.17 3.98 -4.77
CA ALA A 37 -7.00 3.97 -3.32
C ALA A 37 -5.82 3.10 -2.89
N CYS A 38 -5.61 1.93 -3.51
CA CYS A 38 -4.45 1.08 -3.24
C CYS A 38 -3.13 1.77 -3.60
N LEU A 39 -3.07 2.48 -4.74
CA LEU A 39 -1.89 3.24 -5.15
C LEU A 39 -1.58 4.39 -4.19
N ILE A 40 -2.59 5.16 -3.80
CA ILE A 40 -2.43 6.28 -2.86
C ILE A 40 -2.01 5.75 -1.49
N ALA A 41 -2.66 4.70 -0.99
CA ALA A 41 -2.33 4.11 0.30
C ALA A 41 -0.91 3.55 0.32
N GLY A 42 -0.43 2.95 -0.77
CA GLY A 42 0.95 2.47 -0.85
C GLY A 42 1.96 3.61 -0.87
N ALA A 43 1.67 4.72 -1.57
CA ALA A 43 2.50 5.93 -1.51
C ALA A 43 2.56 6.53 -0.10
N VAL A 44 1.40 6.67 0.56
CA VAL A 44 1.32 7.11 1.95
C VAL A 44 2.11 6.18 2.87
N THR A 45 2.05 4.87 2.65
CA THR A 45 2.81 3.88 3.44
C THR A 45 4.31 4.09 3.30
N VAL A 46 4.82 4.27 2.08
CA VAL A 46 6.25 4.48 1.83
C VAL A 46 6.76 5.81 2.40
N ILE A 47 5.96 6.88 2.31
CA ILE A 47 6.32 8.20 2.85
C ILE A 47 6.28 8.20 4.39
N THR A 48 5.25 7.60 4.97
CA THR A 48 5.00 7.66 6.42
C THR A 48 5.86 6.67 7.22
N ILE A 49 6.22 5.53 6.60
CA ILE A 49 7.00 4.46 7.23
C ILE A 49 8.38 4.39 6.58
N SER A 50 9.32 5.18 7.11
CA SER A 50 10.71 5.21 6.61
C SER A 50 11.46 3.89 6.87
N SER A 51 11.07 3.11 7.86
CA SER A 51 11.74 1.84 8.20
C SER A 51 10.98 0.63 7.64
N ARG A 52 11.51 0.06 6.55
CA ARG A 52 11.04 -1.19 5.91
C ARG A 52 9.51 -1.19 5.61
N PRO A 53 9.02 -0.29 4.75
CA PRO A 53 7.58 -0.16 4.46
C PRO A 53 6.95 -1.47 3.93
N ASN A 54 7.70 -2.30 3.20
CA ASN A 54 7.22 -3.62 2.73
C ASN A 54 6.78 -4.55 3.88
N LEU A 55 7.48 -4.56 5.02
CA LEU A 55 7.07 -5.38 6.18
C LEU A 55 5.77 -4.88 6.81
N TYR A 56 5.56 -3.57 6.79
CA TYR A 56 4.36 -2.92 7.32
C TYR A 56 3.20 -2.89 6.32
N ALA A 57 3.43 -3.26 5.05
CA ALA A 57 2.33 -3.47 4.12
C ALA A 57 1.49 -4.68 4.55
N LEU A 58 2.11 -5.78 5.00
CA LEU A 58 1.41 -7.02 5.33
C LEU A 58 0.34 -6.89 6.44
N PRO A 59 0.61 -6.23 7.59
CA PRO A 59 -0.43 -5.95 8.58
C PRO A 59 -1.56 -5.07 8.03
N ALA A 60 -1.24 -4.10 7.18
CA ALA A 60 -2.23 -3.23 6.54
C ALA A 60 -3.11 -4.02 5.55
N THR A 61 -2.54 -4.97 4.80
CA THR A 61 -3.30 -5.86 3.94
C THR A 61 -4.20 -6.80 4.73
N LEU A 62 -3.72 -7.34 5.85
CA LEU A 62 -4.48 -8.25 6.70
C LEU A 62 -5.71 -7.57 7.32
N ILE A 63 -5.53 -6.37 7.90
CA ILE A 63 -6.65 -5.63 8.50
C ILE A 63 -7.64 -5.17 7.42
N SER A 64 -7.15 -4.75 6.25
CA SER A 64 -7.98 -4.39 5.09
C SER A 64 -8.78 -5.59 4.60
N GLY A 65 -8.11 -6.74 4.43
CA GLY A 65 -8.73 -7.99 4.00
C GLY A 65 -9.80 -8.49 4.97
N PHE A 66 -9.57 -8.35 6.28
CA PHE A 66 -10.58 -8.66 7.29
C PHE A 66 -11.87 -7.83 7.09
N LEU A 67 -11.72 -6.51 6.88
CA LEU A 67 -12.86 -5.60 6.64
C LEU A 67 -13.58 -5.89 5.31
N ILE A 68 -12.82 -6.24 4.27
CA ILE A 68 -13.34 -6.61 2.96
C ILE A 68 -14.14 -7.93 3.06
N CYS A 69 -13.61 -8.93 3.76
CA CYS A 69 -14.31 -10.20 4.01
C CYS A 69 -15.60 -10.01 4.83
N LEU A 70 -15.62 -9.08 5.78
CA LEU A 70 -16.84 -8.73 6.50
C LEU A 70 -17.90 -8.09 5.59
N SER A 71 -17.48 -7.35 4.56
CA SER A 71 -18.38 -6.58 3.70
C SER A 71 -18.92 -7.37 2.51
N TYR A 72 -18.07 -8.20 1.87
CA TYR A 72 -18.42 -8.96 0.66
C TYR A 72 -18.58 -10.47 0.91
N GLY A 73 -18.41 -10.91 2.16
CA GLY A 73 -18.40 -12.32 2.52
C GLY A 73 -17.06 -13.00 2.23
N LEU A 74 -16.86 -14.19 2.80
CA LEU A 74 -15.54 -14.82 2.87
C LEU A 74 -14.98 -15.24 1.48
N LYS A 75 -15.82 -15.76 0.59
CA LYS A 75 -15.38 -16.22 -0.75
C LYS A 75 -14.95 -15.08 -1.66
N VAL A 76 -15.79 -14.06 -1.78
CA VAL A 76 -15.53 -12.90 -2.66
C VAL A 76 -14.49 -11.98 -2.02
N GLY A 77 -14.58 -11.78 -0.70
CA GLY A 77 -13.65 -10.93 0.03
C GLY A 77 -12.21 -11.44 0.00
N LEU A 78 -11.98 -12.75 -0.04
CA LEU A 78 -10.62 -13.32 -0.21
C LEU A 78 -10.02 -12.97 -1.58
N PHE A 79 -10.84 -13.02 -2.65
CA PHE A 79 -10.42 -12.61 -3.99
C PHE A 79 -10.02 -11.14 -4.04
N TYR A 80 -10.83 -10.27 -3.44
CA TYR A 80 -10.49 -8.84 -3.36
C TYR A 80 -9.28 -8.59 -2.46
N THR A 81 -9.12 -9.33 -1.36
CA THR A 81 -7.94 -9.25 -0.50
C THR A 81 -6.66 -9.62 -1.26
N LEU A 82 -6.70 -10.65 -2.12
CA LEU A 82 -5.59 -10.97 -3.01
C LEU A 82 -5.29 -9.83 -3.99
N GLY A 83 -6.33 -9.22 -4.56
CA GLY A 83 -6.19 -8.02 -5.40
C GLY A 83 -5.51 -6.86 -4.67
N VAL A 84 -5.89 -6.61 -3.41
CA VAL A 84 -5.25 -5.60 -2.55
C VAL A 84 -3.80 -5.98 -2.24
N ALA A 85 -3.51 -7.24 -1.92
CA ALA A 85 -2.15 -7.69 -1.65
C ALA A 85 -1.22 -7.46 -2.85
N LEU A 86 -1.70 -7.75 -4.06
CA LEU A 86 -0.97 -7.48 -5.29
C LEU A 86 -0.82 -5.98 -5.56
N THR A 87 -1.92 -5.23 -5.58
CA THR A 87 -1.92 -3.82 -6.01
C THR A 87 -1.32 -2.88 -4.98
N TYR A 88 -1.74 -2.97 -3.72
CA TYR A 88 -1.20 -2.16 -2.63
C TYR A 88 0.17 -2.71 -2.18
N GLY A 89 0.23 -4.00 -1.83
CA GLY A 89 1.41 -4.58 -1.18
C GLY A 89 2.61 -4.72 -2.11
N VAL A 90 2.42 -5.28 -3.30
CA VAL A 90 3.51 -5.50 -4.27
C VAL A 90 3.69 -4.29 -5.16
N ILE A 91 2.69 -3.96 -5.97
CA ILE A 91 2.82 -2.95 -7.02
C ILE A 91 3.04 -1.57 -6.44
N SER A 92 2.26 -1.13 -5.45
CA SER A 92 2.42 0.23 -4.94
C SER A 92 3.62 0.33 -3.98
N VAL A 93 3.62 -0.43 -2.87
CA VAL A 93 4.63 -0.26 -1.82
C VAL A 93 6.03 -0.67 -2.30
N GLN A 94 6.21 -1.82 -2.93
CA GLN A 94 7.56 -2.27 -3.32
C GLN A 94 8.13 -1.44 -4.47
N LEU A 95 7.31 -1.06 -5.44
CA LEU A 95 7.77 -0.27 -6.59
C LEU A 95 8.12 1.16 -6.17
N LEU A 96 7.32 1.79 -5.31
CA LEU A 96 7.65 3.11 -4.75
C LEU A 96 8.89 3.07 -3.84
N GLN A 97 9.06 1.99 -3.06
CA GLN A 97 10.28 1.78 -2.30
C GLN A 97 11.51 1.64 -3.22
N ALA A 98 11.39 0.89 -4.32
CA ALA A 98 12.47 0.71 -5.29
C ALA A 98 12.83 2.03 -6.00
N ILE A 99 11.85 2.87 -6.32
CA ILE A 99 12.06 4.21 -6.89
C ILE A 99 12.84 5.08 -5.90
N GLY A 100 12.44 5.09 -4.62
CA GLY A 100 13.14 5.85 -3.57
C GLY A 100 14.61 5.46 -3.44
N VAL A 101 14.90 4.15 -3.38
CA VAL A 101 16.28 3.63 -3.32
C VAL A 101 17.08 4.03 -4.55
N SER A 102 16.47 3.94 -5.74
CA SER A 102 17.14 4.33 -6.99
C SER A 102 17.47 5.82 -7.02
N PHE A 103 16.57 6.68 -6.52
CA PHE A 103 16.79 8.11 -6.43
C PHE A 103 17.93 8.47 -5.47
N ASP A 104 17.98 7.84 -4.30
CA ASP A 104 19.06 8.02 -3.32
C ASP A 104 20.42 7.59 -3.89
N ASN A 105 20.45 6.47 -4.64
CA ASN A 105 21.67 6.00 -5.31
C ASN A 105 22.16 6.98 -6.38
N ILE A 106 21.26 7.54 -7.20
CA ILE A 106 21.60 8.55 -8.21
C ILE A 106 22.14 9.82 -7.54
N LYS A 107 21.49 10.28 -6.47
CA LYS A 107 21.94 11.45 -5.70
C LYS A 107 23.33 11.22 -5.12
N TYR A 108 23.59 10.05 -4.55
CA TYR A 108 24.91 9.68 -4.03
C TYR A 108 25.99 9.71 -5.11
N ILE A 109 25.71 9.14 -6.30
CA ILE A 109 26.65 9.17 -7.44
C ILE A 109 26.91 10.62 -7.86
N PHE A 110 25.88 11.45 -7.96
CA PHE A 110 26.01 12.85 -8.35
C PHE A 110 26.84 13.65 -7.34
N GLU A 111 26.62 13.45 -6.04
CA GLU A 111 27.41 14.07 -4.97
C GLU A 111 28.86 13.58 -4.97
N ALA A 112 29.10 12.29 -5.22
CA ALA A 112 30.44 11.73 -5.33
C ALA A 112 31.22 12.30 -6.53
N ILE A 113 30.54 12.51 -7.66
CA ILE A 113 31.12 13.18 -8.85
C ILE A 113 31.41 14.64 -8.53
N ARG A 114 30.48 15.33 -7.86
CA ARG A 114 30.64 16.75 -7.50
C ARG A 114 31.77 16.99 -6.50
N LYS A 115 31.99 16.09 -5.54
CA LYS A 115 33.08 16.19 -4.55
C LYS A 115 34.46 15.81 -5.08
N LYS A 116 34.53 15.10 -6.21
CA LYS A 116 35.79 14.77 -6.90
C LYS A 116 36.26 15.87 -7.87
N LYS A 117 35.45 16.90 -8.09
CA LYS A 117 35.76 18.09 -8.89
C LYS A 117 36.09 19.24 -7.96
#